data_AF-A0A7Y7D7J7-F1
#
_entry.id   AF-A0A7Y7D7J7-F1
#
_cell.length_a   1.000
_cell.length_b   1.000
_cell.length_c   1.000
_cell.angle_alpha   90.00
_cell.angle_beta   90.00
_cell.angle_gamma   90.00
#
_symmetry.space_group_name_H-M   'P 1'
#
loop_
_entity.id
_entity.type
_entity.pdbx_description
1 polymer ?
#
loop_
_entity_poly.entity_id
_entity_poly.type
_entity_poly.pdbx_seq_one_letter_code
_entity_poly.pdbx_strand_id
1 'polypeptide(L)'
;MKLYEIDITQEENFSLLIIPDIGCSGCIYQAKQFLADHIDTPKIRFVVTSITSKKDIEFKFEQLKDRVDKVLFDYNNRFIDQKIVEFYPRIIQFSFGKEVFNEEILPGKEDTLNTFEELFLSKN
;
A
#
# COMPACT_ATOMS: atom_id res chain seq x y z
N MET A 1 11.44 -11.28 -5.44
CA MET A 1 10.35 -10.86 -4.54
C MET A 1 9.68 -12.09 -3.98
N LYS A 2 9.68 -12.28 -2.65
CA LYS A 2 9.15 -13.47 -2.01
C LYS A 2 7.80 -13.11 -1.36
N LEU A 3 6.73 -13.04 -2.17
CA LEU A 3 5.33 -12.71 -1.78
C LEU A 3 4.70 -13.65 -0.73
N TYR A 4 5.45 -14.65 -0.24
CA TYR A 4 4.96 -15.82 0.51
C TYR A 4 4.51 -15.54 1.96
N GLU A 5 4.50 -14.29 2.41
CA GLU A 5 4.02 -13.94 3.76
C GLU A 5 2.63 -13.28 3.75
N ILE A 6 2.15 -12.86 2.58
CA ILE A 6 0.74 -12.57 2.41
C ILE A 6 0.12 -13.92 2.09
N ASP A 7 -0.83 -14.38 2.90
CA ASP A 7 -1.61 -15.57 2.58
C ASP A 7 -2.47 -15.20 1.36
N ILE A 8 -1.89 -15.41 0.17
CA ILE A 8 -2.53 -15.23 -1.12
C ILE A 8 -3.39 -16.47 -1.30
N THR A 9 -4.60 -16.42 -0.75
CA THR A 9 -5.65 -17.39 -1.05
C THR A 9 -5.79 -17.45 -2.58
N GLN A 10 -5.55 -18.61 -3.18
CA GLN A 10 -5.49 -18.77 -4.64
C GLN A 10 -6.83 -18.51 -5.35
N GLU A 11 -7.89 -18.25 -4.59
CA GLU A 11 -9.26 -18.10 -5.07
C GLU A 11 -9.78 -16.66 -5.08
N GLU A 12 -9.01 -15.68 -4.58
CA GLU A 12 -9.53 -14.31 -4.42
C GLU A 12 -8.73 -13.27 -5.20
N ASN A 13 -9.47 -12.35 -5.83
CA ASN A 13 -8.91 -11.13 -6.42
C ASN A 13 -8.78 -10.08 -5.32
N PHE A 14 -7.58 -9.53 -5.15
CA PHE A 14 -7.32 -8.45 -4.21
C PHE A 14 -6.23 -7.52 -4.73
N SER A 15 -6.17 -6.34 -4.14
CA SER A 15 -5.17 -5.33 -4.45
C SER A 15 -4.33 -5.05 -3.21
N LEU A 16 -3.03 -4.86 -3.39
CA LEU A 16 -2.10 -4.37 -2.40
C LEU A 16 -1.81 -2.90 -2.66
N LEU A 17 -1.98 -2.07 -1.65
CA LEU A 17 -1.41 -0.73 -1.63
C LEU A 17 -0.17 -0.73 -0.74
N ILE A 18 1.00 -0.57 -1.35
CA ILE A 18 2.27 -0.42 -0.66
C ILE A 18 2.56 1.07 -0.50
N ILE A 19 2.70 1.52 0.74
CA ILE A 19 2.93 2.92 1.10
C ILE A 19 4.30 3.03 1.76
N PRO A 20 5.27 3.73 1.15
CA PRO A 20 6.53 3.98 1.83
C PRO A 20 6.36 5.07 2.90
N ASP A 21 7.07 4.94 4.04
CA ASP A 21 7.06 6.00 5.07
C ASP A 21 8.04 7.16 4.78
N ILE A 22 8.97 6.94 3.85
CA ILE A 22 9.92 7.94 3.34
C ILE A 22 9.72 8.11 1.82
N GLY A 23 10.00 9.29 1.29
CA GLY A 23 9.86 9.58 -0.15
C GLY A 23 8.98 10.79 -0.43
N CYS A 24 8.20 10.73 -1.52
CA CYS A 24 7.35 11.84 -1.95
C CYS A 24 6.24 12.14 -0.93
N SER A 25 6.38 13.24 -0.19
CA SER A 25 5.48 13.59 0.92
C SER A 25 4.02 13.76 0.49
N GLY A 26 3.76 14.35 -0.69
CA GLY A 26 2.41 14.51 -1.24
C GLY A 26 1.74 13.17 -1.55
N CYS A 27 2.38 12.33 -2.36
CA CYS A 27 1.85 11.01 -2.73
C CYS A 27 1.67 10.10 -1.50
N ILE A 28 2.61 10.13 -0.54
CA ILE A 28 2.51 9.38 0.72
C ILE A 28 1.33 9.87 1.55
N TYR A 29 1.13 11.19 1.66
CA TYR A 29 0.01 11.76 2.40
C TYR A 29 -1.33 11.32 1.80
N GLN A 30 -1.49 11.43 0.48
CA GLN A 30 -2.71 10.99 -0.22
C GLN A 30 -2.94 9.48 -0.06
N ALA A 31 -1.89 8.66 -0.15
CA ALA A 31 -1.99 7.22 0.09
C ALA A 31 -2.45 6.89 1.52
N LYS A 32 -1.97 7.64 2.52
CA LYS A 32 -2.38 7.50 3.92
C LYS A 32 -3.83 7.94 4.14
N GLN A 33 -4.30 8.97 3.43
CA GLN A 33 -5.72 9.37 3.45
C GLN A 33 -6.58 8.25 2.86
N PHE A 34 -6.24 7.77 1.66
CA PHE A 34 -6.95 6.66 1.02
C PHE A 34 -7.02 5.42 1.91
N LEU A 35 -5.90 5.07 2.58
CA LEU A 35 -5.86 4.02 3.58
C LEU A 35 -6.87 4.25 4.71
N ALA A 36 -6.86 5.43 5.33
CA ALA A 36 -7.73 5.72 6.47
C ALA A 36 -9.23 5.59 6.12
N ASP A 37 -9.59 5.94 4.88
CA ASP A 37 -10.95 5.89 4.35
C ASP A 37 -11.36 4.48 3.91
N HIS A 38 -10.41 3.66 3.43
CA HIS A 38 -10.68 2.36 2.79
C HIS A 38 -10.10 1.14 3.53
N ILE A 39 -9.57 1.30 4.75
CA ILE A 39 -8.95 0.21 5.53
C ILE A 39 -9.87 -1.00 5.76
N ASP A 40 -11.18 -0.78 5.73
CA ASP A 40 -12.20 -1.80 5.94
C ASP A 40 -12.67 -2.47 4.63
N THR A 41 -12.10 -2.09 3.49
CA THR A 41 -12.47 -2.64 2.17
C THR A 41 -11.86 -4.04 2.00
N PRO A 42 -12.67 -5.12 1.93
CA PRO A 42 -12.15 -6.49 2.00
C PRO A 42 -11.15 -6.88 0.90
N LYS A 43 -11.25 -6.23 -0.27
CA LYS A 43 -10.39 -6.50 -1.43
C LYS A 43 -9.10 -5.67 -1.46
N ILE A 44 -8.89 -4.77 -0.49
CA ILE A 44 -7.69 -3.93 -0.42
C ILE A 44 -6.90 -4.30 0.82
N ARG A 45 -5.63 -4.62 0.65
CA ARG A 45 -4.70 -4.84 1.76
C ARG A 45 -3.63 -3.77 1.73
N PHE A 46 -3.29 -3.26 2.90
CA PHE A 46 -2.36 -2.14 3.04
C PHE A 46 -1.04 -2.61 3.62
N VAL A 47 0.06 -2.22 2.99
CA VAL A 47 1.42 -2.49 3.44
C VAL A 47 2.14 -1.17 3.62
N VAL A 48 2.77 -0.97 4.77
CA VAL A 48 3.64 0.17 5.04
C VAL A 48 5.08 -0.31 5.05
N THR A 49 5.94 0.27 4.22
CA THR A 49 7.34 -0.14 4.03
C THR A 49 8.29 1.05 4.16
N SER A 50 9.59 0.83 4.03
CA SER A 50 10.63 1.85 4.22
C SER A 50 10.51 2.56 5.59
N ILE A 51 10.16 1.78 6.62
CA ILE A 51 9.93 2.28 7.98
C ILE A 51 11.28 2.60 8.62
N THR A 52 11.46 3.86 9.01
CA THR A 52 12.69 4.35 9.66
C THR A 52 12.70 4.12 11.16
N SER A 53 11.52 4.18 11.81
CA SER A 53 11.36 4.05 13.25
C SER A 53 10.00 3.42 13.57
N LYS A 54 10.01 2.38 14.40
CA LYS A 54 8.79 1.75 14.91
C LYS A 54 7.95 2.71 15.75
N LYS A 55 8.58 3.54 16.58
CA LYS A 55 7.85 4.52 17.40
C LYS A 55 7.17 5.58 16.54
N ASP A 56 7.84 6.04 15.50
CA ASP A 56 7.32 7.08 14.62
C ASP A 56 6.15 6.54 13.81
N ILE A 57 6.22 5.28 13.36
CA ILE A 57 5.12 4.66 12.62
C ILE A 57 3.91 4.42 13.53
N GLU A 58 4.11 3.94 14.76
CA GLU A 58 3.02 3.76 15.72
C GLU A 58 2.29 5.09 15.98
N PHE A 59 3.02 6.19 16.16
CA PHE A 59 2.43 7.53 16.33
C PHE A 59 1.71 8.02 15.07
N LYS A 60 2.32 7.89 13.89
CA LYS A 60 1.75 8.30 12.60
C LYS A 60 0.49 7.52 12.19
N PHE A 61 0.22 6.39 12.84
CA PHE A 61 -0.92 5.52 12.56
C PHE A 61 -1.87 5.42 13.75
N GLU A 62 -1.66 6.19 14.82
CA GLU A 62 -2.53 6.26 16.00
C GLU A 62 -3.97 6.66 15.63
N GLN A 63 -4.16 7.46 14.56
CA GLN A 63 -5.47 7.82 14.04
C GLN A 63 -6.29 6.62 13.51
N LEU A 64 -5.64 5.50 13.20
CA LEU A 64 -6.34 4.26 12.84
C LEU A 64 -6.95 3.54 14.04
N LYS A 65 -6.55 3.92 15.26
CA LYS A 65 -7.04 3.36 16.53
C LYS A 65 -6.94 1.83 16.54
N ASP A 66 -8.07 1.16 16.71
CA ASP A 66 -8.24 -0.29 16.79
C ASP A 66 -8.09 -1.00 15.44
N ARG A 67 -7.93 -0.26 14.33
CA ARG A 67 -7.80 -0.80 12.97
C ARG A 67 -6.35 -0.97 12.50
N VAL A 68 -5.37 -0.65 13.35
CA VAL A 68 -3.93 -0.70 13.00
C VAL A 68 -3.46 -2.11 12.64
N ASP A 69 -4.13 -3.14 13.17
CA ASP A 69 -3.90 -4.56 12.89
C ASP A 69 -4.22 -4.96 11.44
N LYS A 70 -5.02 -4.15 10.72
CA LYS A 70 -5.34 -4.33 9.30
C LYS A 70 -4.24 -3.84 8.36
N VAL A 71 -3.19 -3.21 8.90
CA VAL A 71 -2.05 -2.72 8.13
C VAL A 71 -0.84 -3.62 8.39
N LEU A 72 -0.25 -4.14 7.32
CA LEU A 72 1.00 -4.88 7.41
C LEU A 72 2.19 -3.90 7.45
N PHE A 73 2.94 -3.91 8.55
CA PHE A 73 4.16 -3.11 8.68
C PHE A 73 5.39 -3.93 8.27
N ASP A 74 5.96 -3.59 7.11
CA ASP A 74 7.16 -4.19 6.55
C ASP A 74 8.44 -3.53 7.10
N TYR A 75 8.79 -3.88 8.33
CA TYR A 75 10.02 -3.40 8.98
C TYR A 75 11.32 -3.88 8.31
N ASN A 76 11.24 -4.92 7.48
CA ASN A 76 12.40 -5.55 6.85
C ASN A 76 12.56 -5.18 5.37
N ASN A 77 11.74 -4.25 4.85
CA ASN A 77 11.81 -3.77 3.47
C ASN A 77 11.71 -4.89 2.43
N ARG A 78 10.84 -5.88 2.68
CA ARG A 78 10.54 -7.01 1.78
C ARG A 78 9.75 -6.59 0.55
N PHE A 79 9.03 -5.47 0.61
CA PHE A 79 8.14 -4.98 -0.44
C PHE A 79 8.76 -3.89 -1.32
N ILE A 80 10.02 -3.52 -1.08
CA ILE A 80 10.76 -2.57 -1.91
C ILE A 80 11.90 -3.27 -2.64
N ASP A 81 12.21 -2.80 -3.85
CA ASP A 81 13.48 -3.12 -4.49
C ASP A 81 14.55 -2.17 -3.94
N GLN A 82 15.55 -2.74 -3.27
CA GLN A 82 16.65 -1.99 -2.64
C GLN A 82 17.50 -1.20 -3.65
N LYS A 83 17.33 -1.43 -4.96
CA LYS A 83 18.02 -0.68 -6.02
C LYS A 83 17.29 0.60 -6.43
N ILE A 84 16.08 0.85 -5.94
CA ILE A 84 15.30 2.03 -6.28
C ILE A 84 15.69 3.21 -5.36
N VAL A 85 15.89 4.38 -5.97
CA VAL A 85 16.35 5.61 -5.29
C VAL A 85 15.18 6.42 -4.71
N GLU A 86 13.99 6.30 -5.30
CA GLU A 86 12.80 7.06 -4.90
C GLU A 86 11.65 6.12 -4.53
N PHE A 87 11.10 6.31 -3.34
CA PHE A 87 10.01 5.49 -2.83
C PHE A 87 8.67 6.17 -3.12
N TYR A 88 7.89 5.56 -4.01
CA TYR A 88 6.52 5.96 -4.33
C TYR A 88 5.51 4.94 -3.84
N PRO A 89 4.27 5.34 -3.54
CA PRO A 89 3.18 4.39 -3.35
C PRO A 89 3.05 3.48 -4.57
N ARG A 90 2.76 2.21 -4.35
CA ARG A 90 2.67 1.20 -5.41
C ARG A 90 1.41 0.38 -5.25
N ILE A 91 0.75 0.11 -6.37
CA ILE A 91 -0.43 -0.73 -6.45
C ILE A 91 -0.03 -2.04 -7.12
N ILE A 92 -0.37 -3.15 -6.47
CA ILE A 92 -0.23 -4.48 -7.06
C ILE A 92 -1.60 -5.16 -7.03
N GLN A 93 -2.11 -5.59 -8.18
CA GLN A 93 -3.37 -6.34 -8.24
C GLN A 93 -3.08 -7.82 -8.49
N PHE A 94 -3.76 -8.67 -7.74
CA PHE A 94 -3.72 -10.11 -7.88
C PHE A 94 -5.05 -10.62 -8.40
N SER A 95 -4.97 -11.54 -9.36
CA SER A 95 -6.11 -12.34 -9.77
C SER A 95 -5.78 -13.82 -9.68
N PHE A 96 -6.56 -14.56 -8.90
CA PHE A 96 -6.35 -16.00 -8.66
C PHE A 96 -4.88 -16.33 -8.33
N GLY A 97 -4.32 -15.56 -7.39
CA GLY A 97 -2.94 -15.69 -6.94
C GLY A 97 -1.85 -15.25 -7.92
N LYS A 98 -2.18 -14.67 -9.08
CA LYS A 98 -1.22 -14.13 -10.04
C LYS A 98 -1.22 -12.62 -10.03
N GLU A 99 -0.03 -12.02 -10.03
CA GLU A 99 0.13 -10.58 -10.26
C GLU A 99 -0.33 -10.26 -11.69
N VAL A 100 -1.32 -9.37 -11.82
CA VAL A 100 -1.88 -8.94 -13.11
C VAL A 100 -1.69 -7.44 -13.36
N PHE A 101 -1.31 -6.68 -12.34
CA PHE A 101 -1.01 -5.25 -12.42
C PHE A 101 0.00 -4.87 -11.34
N ASN A 102 0.95 -4.00 -11.67
CA ASN A 102 1.98 -3.52 -10.76
C ASN A 102 2.49 -2.17 -11.24
N GLU A 103 2.07 -1.09 -10.58
CA GLU A 103 2.49 0.27 -10.95
C GLU A 103 2.78 1.13 -9.74
N GLU A 104 3.78 2.01 -9.91
CA GLU A 104 4.07 3.10 -8.99
C GLU A 104 3.20 4.33 -9.31
N ILE A 105 2.80 5.03 -8.26
CA ILE A 105 2.05 6.26 -8.37
C ILE A 105 3.01 7.43 -8.25
N LEU A 106 3.40 7.92 -9.41
CA LEU A 106 4.34 9.02 -9.56
C LEU A 106 3.62 10.37 -9.39
N PRO A 107 4.33 11.40 -8.89
CA PRO A 107 3.81 12.75 -8.84
C PRO A 107 3.49 13.25 -10.25
N GLY A 108 2.33 13.88 -10.43
CA GLY A 108 1.93 14.51 -11.70
C GLY A 108 1.22 13.58 -12.70
N LYS A 109 1.11 12.27 -12.45
CA LYS A 109 -0.12 11.57 -12.86
C LYS A 109 -1.29 12.24 -12.11
N GLU A 110 -2.48 12.32 -12.71
CA GLU A 110 -3.69 12.97 -12.15
C GLU A 110 -3.85 12.77 -10.63
N ASP A 111 -4.58 13.68 -9.96
CA ASP A 111 -4.77 13.70 -8.49
C ASP A 111 -4.67 12.28 -7.91
N THR A 112 -3.60 12.01 -7.16
CA THR A 112 -3.22 10.65 -6.73
C THR A 112 -4.36 9.97 -6.00
N LEU A 113 -5.23 10.72 -5.31
CA LEU A 113 -6.48 10.20 -4.75
C LEU A 113 -7.42 9.66 -5.84
N ASN A 114 -7.71 10.42 -6.88
CA ASN A 114 -8.51 9.94 -8.01
C ASN A 114 -7.87 8.71 -8.67
N THR A 115 -6.54 8.68 -8.80
CA THR A 115 -5.83 7.50 -9.31
C THR A 115 -6.09 6.27 -8.42
N PHE A 116 -6.10 6.43 -7.09
CA PHE A 116 -6.46 5.34 -6.19
C PHE A 116 -7.92 4.92 -6.37
N GLU A 117 -8.86 5.86 -6.36
CA GLU A 117 -10.29 5.58 -6.53
C GLU A 117 -10.55 4.84 -7.85
N GLU A 118 -9.98 5.30 -8.95
CA GLU A 118 -10.11 4.64 -10.24
C GLU A 118 -9.50 3.24 -10.23
N LEU A 119 -8.26 3.08 -9.77
CA LEU A 119 -7.58 1.79 -9.85
C LEU A 119 -8.14 0.75 -8.88
N PHE A 120 -8.64 1.16 -7.72
CA PHE A 120 -9.15 0.24 -6.70
C PHE A 120 -10.66 0.03 -6.77
N LEU A 121 -11.46 1.03 -7.18
CA LEU A 121 -12.92 0.95 -7.14
C LEU A 121 -13.59 0.80 -8.51
N SER A 122 -12.95 1.18 -9.62
CA SER A 122 -13.60 1.14 -10.96
C SER A 122 -13.72 -0.25 -11.60
N LYS A 123 -13.24 -1.32 -10.95
CA LYS A 123 -13.24 -2.69 -11.49
C LYS A 123 -14.09 -3.73 -10.73
N ASN A 124 -15.13 -3.29 -10.03
CA ASN A 124 -16.15 -4.22 -9.48
C ASN A 124 -17.34 -4.38 -10.41
#